data_AF-A0A7X8EL56-F1
#
_entry.id   AF-A0A7X8EL56-F1
#
_cell.length_a   1.000
_cell.length_b   1.000
_cell.length_c   1.000
_cell.angle_alpha   90.00
_cell.angle_beta   90.00
_cell.angle_gamma   90.00
#
_symmetry.space_group_name_H-M   'P 1'
#
loop_
_entity.id
_entity.type
_entity.pdbx_description
1 polymer ?
#
loop_
_entity_poly.entity_id
_entity_poly.type
_entity_poly.pdbx_seq_one_letter_code
_entity_poly.pdbx_strand_id
1 'polypeptide(L)'
;MTAVGLGVGGLLAAGGAYLAFVQSKKKAGFATELKFLKATSLAEISESFRAMDAEGLGDSYKDFVEVNGTAETDGDLKSPHNETPCAYYEASVMREYEQMETYTDKDGKVKTRRNKLYENVSRDKSSSPLYIADGDTKVRIDLQGADLQLKSAATRYEPFKEERGYSFFGINFSVP
;
A
#
# COMPACT_ATOMS: atom_id res chain seq x y z
N MET A 1 -16.23 -39.83 12.53
CA MET A 1 -16.40 -38.91 11.39
C MET A 1 -17.37 -39.57 10.42
N THR A 2 -18.55 -38.99 10.21
CA THR A 2 -19.59 -39.59 9.36
C THR A 2 -19.22 -39.40 7.89
N ALA A 3 -19.51 -40.40 7.05
CA ALA A 3 -19.23 -40.37 5.60
C ALA A 3 -19.79 -39.12 4.89
N VAL A 4 -20.83 -38.51 5.47
CA VAL A 4 -21.44 -37.24 5.05
C VAL A 4 -20.45 -36.06 5.15
N GLY A 5 -19.63 -35.99 6.20
CA GLY A 5 -18.62 -34.94 6.38
C GLY A 5 -17.47 -35.00 5.36
N LEU A 6 -17.08 -36.21 4.95
CA LEU A 6 -16.08 -36.43 3.89
C LEU A 6 -16.61 -36.04 2.50
N GLY A 7 -17.88 -36.31 2.22
CA GLY A 7 -18.51 -35.92 0.94
C GLY A 7 -18.67 -34.40 0.78
N VAL A 8 -19.11 -33.72 1.84
CA VAL A 8 -19.25 -32.24 1.82
C VAL A 8 -17.87 -31.55 1.78
N GLY A 9 -16.89 -32.07 2.52
CA GLY A 9 -15.52 -31.56 2.48
C GLY A 9 -14.86 -31.71 1.10
N GLY A 10 -15.08 -32.84 0.43
CA GLY A 10 -14.57 -33.07 -0.93
C GLY A 10 -15.16 -32.11 -1.97
N LEU A 11 -16.47 -31.82 -1.89
CA LEU A 11 -17.13 -30.85 -2.77
C LEU A 11 -16.62 -29.42 -2.57
N LEU A 12 -16.41 -29.01 -1.31
CA LEU A 12 -15.84 -27.69 -1.01
C LEU A 12 -14.41 -27.54 -1.51
N ALA A 13 -13.57 -28.57 -1.32
CA ALA A 13 -12.19 -28.57 -1.81
C ALA A 13 -12.12 -28.51 -3.35
N ALA A 14 -12.96 -29.30 -4.03
CA ALA A 14 -13.05 -29.29 -5.49
C ALA A 14 -13.57 -27.95 -6.03
N GLY A 15 -14.60 -27.37 -5.40
CA GLY A 15 -15.11 -26.04 -5.73
C GLY A 15 -14.07 -24.94 -5.52
N GLY A 16 -13.33 -24.98 -4.41
CA GLY A 16 -12.22 -24.06 -4.14
C GLY A 16 -11.10 -24.17 -5.17
N ALA A 17 -10.69 -25.39 -5.53
CA ALA A 17 -9.67 -25.62 -6.56
C ALA A 17 -10.12 -25.12 -7.95
N TYR A 18 -11.39 -25.34 -8.31
CA TYR A 18 -11.97 -24.85 -9.56
C TYR A 18 -12.00 -23.31 -9.61
N LEU A 19 -12.45 -22.66 -8.53
CA LEU A 19 -12.46 -21.19 -8.44
C LEU A 19 -11.04 -20.60 -8.50
N ALA A 20 -10.09 -21.22 -7.81
CA ALA A 20 -8.69 -20.80 -7.86
C ALA A 20 -8.09 -20.91 -9.27
N PHE A 21 -8.43 -21.98 -10.01
CA PHE A 21 -7.98 -22.18 -11.39
C PHE A 21 -8.59 -21.15 -12.35
N VAL A 22 -9.89 -20.86 -12.23
CA VAL A 22 -10.55 -19.85 -13.07
C VAL A 22 -10.02 -18.44 -12.75
N GLN A 23 -9.82 -18.10 -11.47
CA GLN A 23 -9.26 -16.80 -11.09
C GLN A 23 -7.81 -16.65 -11.54
N SER A 24 -6.97 -17.69 -11.45
CA SER A 24 -5.58 -17.60 -11.88
C SER A 24 -5.45 -17.40 -13.40
N LYS A 25 -6.33 -18.06 -14.19
CA LYS A 25 -6.43 -17.84 -15.65
C LYS A 25 -6.84 -16.40 -15.98
N LYS A 26 -7.81 -15.82 -15.28
CA LYS A 26 -8.22 -14.42 -15.46
C LYS A 26 -7.08 -13.45 -15.15
N LYS A 27 -6.34 -13.68 -14.05
CA LYS A 27 -5.17 -12.87 -13.66
C LYS A 27 -4.02 -12.98 -14.68
N ALA A 28 -3.80 -14.16 -15.25
CA ALA A 28 -2.76 -14.37 -16.25
C ALA A 28 -3.06 -13.65 -17.58
N GLY A 29 -4.32 -13.62 -18.02
CA GLY A 29 -4.76 -12.85 -19.18
C GLY A 29 -4.52 -11.36 -19.00
N PHE A 30 -4.96 -10.82 -17.86
CA PHE A 30 -4.76 -9.42 -17.49
C PHE A 30 -3.27 -9.02 -17.47
N ALA A 31 -2.41 -9.83 -16.86
CA ALA A 31 -0.97 -9.57 -16.84
C ALA A 31 -0.31 -9.65 -18.23
N THR A 32 -0.91 -10.40 -19.17
CA THR A 32 -0.44 -10.47 -20.56
C THR A 32 -0.91 -9.26 -21.34
N GLU A 33 -2.16 -8.83 -21.15
CA GLU A 33 -2.71 -7.61 -21.75
C GLU A 33 -1.90 -6.37 -21.33
N LEU A 34 -1.57 -6.23 -20.04
CA LEU A 34 -0.71 -5.15 -19.53
C LEU A 34 0.64 -5.05 -20.26
N LYS A 35 1.23 -6.17 -20.69
CA LYS A 35 2.53 -6.17 -21.39
C LYS A 35 2.45 -5.67 -22.83
N PHE A 36 1.26 -5.64 -23.40
CA PHE A 36 1.02 -5.22 -24.79
C PHE A 36 0.21 -3.93 -24.86
N LEU A 37 -0.10 -3.29 -23.72
CA LEU A 37 -0.68 -1.96 -23.74
C LEU A 37 0.33 -1.01 -24.37
N LYS A 38 -0.13 -0.29 -25.39
CA LYS A 38 0.64 0.79 -25.96
C LYS A 38 0.50 1.99 -25.04
N ALA A 39 1.60 2.66 -24.75
CA ALA A 39 1.55 3.91 -24.02
C ALA A 39 0.78 4.97 -24.83
N THR A 40 -0.21 5.57 -24.20
CA THR A 40 -1.08 6.62 -24.75
C THR A 40 -0.75 7.94 -24.05
N SER A 41 -0.82 9.06 -24.77
CA SER A 41 -0.59 10.38 -24.19
C SER A 41 -1.78 10.82 -23.34
N LEU A 42 -1.56 11.70 -22.35
CA LEU A 42 -2.68 12.24 -21.56
C LEU A 42 -3.64 13.09 -22.40
N ALA A 43 -3.14 13.73 -23.46
CA ALA A 43 -3.94 14.51 -24.39
C ALA A 43 -4.98 13.64 -25.12
N GLU A 44 -4.56 12.48 -25.65
CA GLU A 44 -5.45 11.52 -26.34
C GLU A 44 -6.50 10.94 -25.38
N ILE A 45 -6.13 10.67 -24.13
CA ILE A 45 -7.08 10.21 -23.09
C ILE A 45 -8.11 11.31 -22.79
N SER A 46 -7.66 12.56 -22.63
CA SER A 46 -8.57 13.68 -22.40
C SER A 46 -9.52 13.91 -23.57
N GLU A 47 -9.06 13.73 -24.81
CA GLU A 47 -9.90 13.87 -26.00
C GLU A 47 -10.93 12.73 -26.08
N SER A 48 -10.50 11.49 -25.86
CA SER A 48 -11.38 10.31 -25.84
C SER A 48 -12.47 10.44 -24.78
N PHE A 49 -12.10 10.88 -23.56
CA PHE A 49 -13.06 11.14 -22.51
C PHE A 49 -14.08 12.22 -22.91
N ARG A 50 -13.63 13.36 -23.47
CA ARG A 50 -14.53 14.44 -23.90
C ARG A 50 -15.49 14.00 -25.00
N ALA A 51 -15.03 13.16 -25.94
CA ALA A 51 -15.89 12.61 -26.98
C ALA A 51 -16.99 11.72 -26.38
N MET A 52 -16.64 10.83 -25.44
CA MET A 52 -17.61 9.96 -24.76
C MET A 52 -18.57 10.75 -23.87
N ASP A 53 -18.09 11.79 -23.20
CA ASP A 53 -18.90 12.67 -22.37
C ASP A 53 -19.92 13.46 -23.21
N ALA A 54 -19.52 13.94 -24.40
CA ALA A 54 -20.41 14.60 -25.35
C ALA A 54 -21.55 13.68 -25.85
N GLU A 55 -21.31 12.36 -25.85
CA GLU A 55 -22.32 11.33 -26.16
C GLU A 55 -23.14 10.89 -24.94
N GLY A 56 -22.90 11.49 -23.76
CA GLY A 56 -23.60 11.17 -22.50
C GLY A 56 -23.11 9.90 -21.81
N LEU A 57 -21.93 9.40 -22.18
CA LEU A 57 -21.33 8.17 -21.65
C LEU A 57 -20.18 8.40 -20.66
N GLY A 58 -19.87 9.66 -20.31
CA GLY A 58 -18.72 10.03 -19.47
C GLY A 58 -18.63 9.25 -18.15
N ASP A 59 -19.73 9.13 -17.40
CA ASP A 59 -19.79 8.40 -16.12
C ASP A 59 -19.53 6.89 -16.25
N SER A 60 -19.78 6.33 -17.43
CA SER A 60 -19.61 4.89 -17.73
C SER A 60 -18.30 4.56 -18.43
N TYR A 61 -17.59 5.57 -18.91
CA TYR A 61 -16.35 5.39 -19.66
C TYR A 61 -15.24 4.92 -18.73
N LYS A 62 -14.65 3.78 -19.08
CA LYS A 62 -13.50 3.20 -18.40
C LYS A 62 -12.53 2.71 -19.44
N ASP A 63 -11.29 3.12 -19.32
CA ASP A 63 -10.21 2.70 -20.19
C ASP A 63 -9.03 2.19 -19.38
N PHE A 64 -8.31 1.21 -19.95
CA PHE A 64 -7.11 0.63 -19.37
C PHE A 64 -5.94 0.98 -20.28
N VAL A 65 -5.16 1.97 -19.85
CA VAL A 65 -4.08 2.55 -20.64
C VAL A 65 -2.79 2.60 -19.82
N GLU A 66 -1.67 2.43 -20.50
CA GLU A 66 -0.36 2.81 -19.98
C GLU A 66 -0.12 4.28 -20.37
N VAL A 67 0.39 5.08 -19.44
CA VAL A 67 0.68 6.51 -19.70
C VAL A 67 2.13 6.80 -19.35
N ASN A 68 2.78 7.58 -20.22
CA ASN A 68 4.14 8.06 -20.02
C ASN A 68 4.08 9.53 -19.60
N GLY A 69 3.89 9.77 -18.30
CA GLY A 69 3.93 11.12 -17.74
C GLY A 69 4.83 11.18 -16.51
N THR A 70 5.09 12.40 -16.06
CA THR A 70 5.87 12.65 -14.84
C THR A 70 4.91 12.85 -13.66
N ALA A 71 5.24 12.21 -12.54
CA ALA A 71 4.49 12.42 -11.30
C ALA A 71 4.76 13.85 -10.78
N GLU A 72 3.70 14.62 -10.58
CA GLU A 72 3.76 15.98 -10.05
C GLU A 72 2.88 16.13 -8.81
N THR A 73 3.21 17.12 -7.99
CA THR A 73 2.37 17.56 -6.88
C THR A 73 2.37 19.08 -6.81
N ASP A 74 1.52 19.65 -5.96
CA ASP A 74 1.49 21.09 -5.76
C ASP A 74 2.61 21.48 -4.77
N GLY A 75 3.50 22.36 -5.22
CA GLY A 75 4.64 22.86 -4.43
C GLY A 75 5.80 21.87 -4.31
N ASP A 76 6.74 22.19 -3.41
CA ASP A 76 7.98 21.44 -3.20
C ASP A 76 7.81 20.41 -2.05
N LEU A 77 7.02 19.37 -2.30
CA LEU A 77 6.86 18.30 -1.33
C LEU A 77 8.17 17.53 -1.11
N LYS A 78 8.53 17.37 0.15
CA LYS A 78 9.70 16.61 0.60
C LYS A 78 9.28 15.55 1.61
N SER A 79 9.95 14.41 1.59
CA SER A 79 9.74 13.38 2.60
C SER A 79 10.15 13.88 4.00
N PRO A 80 9.39 13.55 5.05
CA PRO A 80 9.57 14.14 6.38
C PRO A 80 10.85 13.70 7.11
N HIS A 81 11.50 12.64 6.65
CA HIS A 81 12.59 11.98 7.37
C HIS A 81 13.99 12.22 6.78
N ASN A 82 14.07 12.48 5.48
CA ASN A 82 15.33 12.69 4.77
C ASN A 82 15.25 13.81 3.73
N GLU A 83 14.18 14.62 3.77
CA GLU A 83 13.96 15.80 2.93
C GLU A 83 14.11 15.56 1.42
N THR A 84 13.89 14.33 0.98
CA THR A 84 14.01 13.95 -0.43
C THR A 84 12.80 14.50 -1.19
N PRO A 85 13.01 15.27 -2.27
CA PRO A 85 11.92 15.73 -3.12
C PRO A 85 11.13 14.54 -3.67
N CYS A 86 9.80 14.59 -3.52
CA CYS A 86 8.91 13.52 -3.94
C CYS A 86 7.52 14.07 -4.27
N ALA A 87 6.79 13.43 -5.19
CA ALA A 87 5.41 13.80 -5.48
C ALA A 87 4.40 13.20 -4.47
N TYR A 88 4.80 12.15 -3.75
CA TYR A 88 3.99 11.47 -2.72
C TYR A 88 4.92 10.71 -1.76
N TYR A 89 4.53 10.60 -0.48
CA TYR A 89 5.23 9.75 0.49
C TYR A 89 4.27 9.01 1.42
N GLU A 90 4.74 7.86 1.91
CA GLU A 90 4.22 7.22 3.13
C GLU A 90 5.39 7.04 4.10
N ALA A 91 5.21 7.54 5.31
CA ALA A 91 6.24 7.57 6.34
C ALA A 91 5.71 6.91 7.61
N SER A 92 6.56 6.13 8.28
CA SER A 92 6.19 5.52 9.55
C SER A 92 7.37 5.38 10.49
N VAL A 93 7.13 5.64 11.77
CA VAL A 93 8.08 5.36 12.85
C VAL A 93 7.54 4.17 13.64
N MET A 94 8.39 3.15 13.81
CA MET A 94 8.07 1.94 14.57
C MET A 94 9.05 1.80 15.73
N ARG A 95 8.52 1.52 16.92
CA ARG A 95 9.28 1.19 18.11
C ARG A 95 9.35 -0.32 18.26
N GLU A 96 10.56 -0.82 18.48
CA GLU A 96 10.85 -2.19 18.86
C GLU A 96 11.30 -2.21 20.33
N TYR A 97 10.69 -3.03 21.17
CA TYR A 97 11.05 -3.13 22.59
C TYR A 97 10.87 -4.54 23.13
N GLU A 98 11.54 -4.85 24.24
CA GLU A 98 11.41 -6.12 24.94
C GLU A 98 10.56 -5.93 26.20
N GLN A 99 9.64 -6.84 26.45
CA GLN A 99 8.86 -6.90 27.69
C GLN A 99 9.09 -8.25 28.37
N MET A 100 9.32 -8.19 29.69
CA MET A 100 9.39 -9.38 30.53
C MET A 100 7.98 -9.76 30.97
N GLU A 101 7.55 -10.97 30.62
CA GLU A 101 6.25 -11.51 30.99
C GLU A 101 6.44 -12.70 31.94
N THR A 102 5.76 -12.64 33.08
CA THR A 102 5.71 -13.73 34.04
C THR A 102 4.48 -14.59 33.77
N TYR A 103 4.66 -15.89 33.60
CA TYR A 103 3.57 -16.84 33.39
C TYR A 103 3.75 -18.08 34.26
N THR A 104 2.64 -18.68 34.66
CA THR A 104 2.63 -19.96 35.37
C THR A 104 2.55 -21.08 34.34
N ASP A 105 3.49 -22.02 34.38
CA ASP A 105 3.44 -23.19 33.52
C ASP A 105 2.43 -24.23 34.03
N LYS A 106 2.24 -25.28 33.23
CA LYS A 106 1.31 -26.38 33.50
C LYS A 106 1.62 -27.13 34.80
N ASP A 107 2.85 -27.01 35.29
CA ASP A 107 3.34 -27.65 36.51
C ASP A 107 3.25 -26.71 37.73
N GLY A 108 2.60 -25.55 37.57
CA GLY A 108 2.43 -24.55 38.62
C GLY A 108 3.69 -23.72 38.90
N LYS A 109 4.74 -23.84 38.09
CA LYS A 109 5.98 -23.07 38.28
C LYS A 109 5.89 -21.73 37.59
N VAL A 110 6.24 -20.68 38.34
CA VAL A 110 6.37 -19.32 37.80
C VAL A 110 7.63 -19.26 36.94
N LYS A 111 7.47 -18.86 35.68
CA LYS A 111 8.54 -18.65 34.72
C LYS A 111 8.46 -17.25 34.15
N THR A 112 9.60 -16.75 33.71
CA THR A 112 9.70 -15.47 33.01
C THR A 112 10.14 -15.72 31.59
N ARG A 113 9.49 -15.06 30.63
CA ARG A 113 9.91 -15.02 29.24
C ARG A 113 10.10 -13.59 28.79
N ARG A 114 10.97 -13.41 27.81
CA ARG A 114 11.22 -12.13 27.16
C ARG A 114 10.52 -12.12 25.81
N ASN A 115 9.59 -11.21 25.65
CA ASN A 115 8.83 -11.05 24.41
C ASN A 115 9.29 -9.79 23.69
N LYS A 116 9.58 -9.94 22.41
CA LYS A 116 9.88 -8.83 21.51
C LYS A 116 8.57 -8.27 20.95
N LEU A 117 8.33 -6.99 21.15
CA LEU A 117 7.12 -6.28 20.76
C LEU A 117 7.45 -5.15 19.80
N TYR A 118 6.45 -4.82 18.98
CA TYR A 118 6.52 -3.74 18.00
C TYR A 118 5.31 -2.84 18.17
N GLU A 119 5.54 -1.54 18.02
CA GLU A 119 4.49 -0.53 18.13
C GLU A 119 4.69 0.54 17.07
N ASN A 120 3.60 0.91 16.39
CA ASN A 120 3.63 2.01 15.44
C ASN A 120 3.48 3.31 16.23
N VAL A 121 4.53 4.12 16.27
CA VAL A 121 4.57 5.39 17.01
C VAL A 121 3.92 6.49 16.18
N SER A 122 4.18 6.49 14.88
CA SER A 122 3.56 7.41 13.95
C SER A 122 3.45 6.81 12.56
N ARG A 123 2.39 7.23 11.85
CA ARG A 123 2.18 6.95 10.44
C ARG A 123 1.63 8.21 9.81
N ASP A 124 2.26 8.63 8.72
CA ASP A 124 1.87 9.81 7.97
C ASP A 124 1.90 9.53 6.47
N LYS A 125 1.00 10.19 5.74
CA LYS A 125 0.90 10.14 4.29
C LYS A 125 0.79 11.56 3.76
N SER A 126 1.43 11.85 2.64
CA SER A 126 1.32 13.17 2.03
C SER A 126 -0.14 13.50 1.69
N SER A 127 -0.61 14.67 2.12
CA SER A 127 -1.95 15.18 1.83
C SER A 127 -2.03 15.95 0.51
N SER A 128 -0.88 16.26 -0.09
CA SER A 128 -0.81 16.99 -1.35
C SER A 128 -1.44 16.19 -2.50
N PRO A 129 -2.19 16.83 -3.40
CA PRO A 129 -2.68 16.18 -4.60
C PRO A 129 -1.53 15.59 -5.43
N LEU A 130 -1.76 14.40 -6.00
CA LEU A 130 -0.84 13.77 -6.94
C LEU A 130 -1.41 13.90 -8.35
N TYR A 131 -0.56 14.22 -9.31
CA TYR A 131 -0.90 14.35 -10.71
C TYR A 131 0.06 13.56 -11.59
N ILE A 132 -0.41 13.23 -12.78
CA ILE A 132 0.44 12.86 -13.91
C ILE A 132 0.43 14.06 -14.87
N ALA A 133 1.61 14.55 -15.21
CA ALA A 133 1.79 15.61 -16.21
C ALA A 133 2.46 15.04 -17.47
N ASP A 134 1.94 15.41 -18.63
CA ASP A 134 2.45 15.06 -19.95
C ASP A 134 2.22 16.23 -20.91
N GLY A 135 3.30 16.92 -21.27
CA GLY A 135 3.24 18.19 -22.00
C GLY A 135 2.44 19.25 -21.25
N ASP A 136 1.43 19.82 -21.92
CA ASP A 136 0.52 20.82 -21.34
C ASP A 136 -0.69 20.21 -20.60
N THR A 137 -0.79 18.88 -20.56
CA THR A 137 -1.93 18.18 -19.94
C THR A 137 -1.53 17.66 -18.56
N LYS A 138 -2.39 17.92 -17.56
CA LYS A 138 -2.21 17.48 -16.18
C LYS A 138 -3.49 16.83 -15.68
N VAL A 139 -3.37 15.58 -15.19
CA VAL A 139 -4.50 14.79 -14.69
C VAL A 139 -4.26 14.43 -13.23
N ARG A 140 -5.26 14.68 -12.37
CA ARG A 140 -5.20 14.33 -10.95
C ARG A 140 -5.42 12.83 -10.76
N ILE A 141 -4.61 12.21 -9.91
CA ILE A 141 -4.75 10.82 -9.51
C ILE A 141 -5.58 10.75 -8.24
N ASP A 142 -6.63 9.92 -8.25
CA ASP A 142 -7.28 9.49 -7.02
C ASP A 142 -6.57 8.26 -6.47
N LEU A 143 -6.08 8.38 -5.24
CA LEU A 143 -5.35 7.32 -4.54
C LEU A 143 -6.27 6.47 -3.66
N GLN A 144 -7.56 6.78 -3.59
CA GLN A 144 -8.50 6.04 -2.74
C GLN A 144 -8.60 4.57 -3.18
N GLY A 145 -8.17 3.67 -2.30
CA GLY A 145 -8.21 2.23 -2.57
C GLY A 145 -7.16 1.75 -3.57
N ALA A 146 -6.23 2.62 -4.00
CA ALA A 146 -5.12 2.25 -4.87
C ALA A 146 -4.08 1.40 -4.12
N ASP A 147 -3.52 0.41 -4.80
CA ASP A 147 -2.33 -0.31 -4.34
C ASP A 147 -1.09 0.42 -4.84
N LEU A 148 -0.31 0.99 -3.92
CA LEU A 148 0.81 1.87 -4.23
C LEU A 148 2.14 1.15 -4.07
N GLN A 149 2.91 1.09 -5.15
CA GLN A 149 4.28 0.61 -5.13
C GLN A 149 5.24 1.79 -5.03
N LEU A 150 5.61 2.13 -3.79
CA LEU A 150 6.49 3.26 -3.50
C LEU A 150 7.96 2.83 -3.47
N LYS A 151 8.83 3.69 -3.97
CA LYS A 151 10.28 3.51 -3.82
C LYS A 151 10.67 3.82 -2.38
N SER A 152 11.44 2.93 -1.75
CA SER A 152 12.01 3.19 -0.43
C SER A 152 12.98 4.37 -0.50
N ALA A 153 12.72 5.40 0.31
CA ALA A 153 13.51 6.63 0.35
C ALA A 153 14.58 6.61 1.46
N ALA A 154 14.19 6.26 2.69
CA ALA A 154 15.11 6.14 3.83
C ALA A 154 14.59 5.16 4.87
N THR A 155 15.53 4.39 5.44
CA THR A 155 15.32 3.57 6.63
C THR A 155 16.46 3.83 7.60
N ARG A 156 16.14 4.23 8.83
CA ARG A 156 17.13 4.48 9.88
C ARG A 156 16.71 3.78 11.16
N TYR A 157 17.67 3.17 11.83
CA TYR A 157 17.51 2.62 13.16
C TYR A 157 18.20 3.54 14.17
N GLU A 158 17.51 3.89 15.25
CA GLU A 158 18.08 4.68 16.34
C GLU A 158 17.93 3.90 17.65
N PRO A 159 19.03 3.71 18.41
CA PRO A 159 18.99 2.94 19.64
C PRO A 159 18.28 3.69 20.77
N PHE A 160 17.76 2.89 21.69
CA PHE A 160 17.39 3.25 23.06
C PHE A 160 18.31 4.30 23.70
N LYS A 161 17.86 5.52 24.04
CA LYS A 161 18.57 6.42 24.98
C LYS A 161 17.69 6.74 26.19
N GLU A 162 18.08 6.31 27.39
CA GLU A 162 17.31 6.43 28.65
C GLU A 162 16.91 7.87 29.09
N GLU A 163 17.17 8.90 28.29
CA GLU A 163 16.65 10.24 28.55
C GLU A 163 15.12 10.24 28.37
N ARG A 164 14.39 11.10 29.10
CA ARG A 164 12.92 11.07 29.29
C ARG A 164 12.07 11.35 28.02
N GLY A 165 12.54 10.96 26.85
CA GLY A 165 11.86 11.01 25.55
C GLY A 165 12.74 10.43 24.46
N TYR A 166 12.13 10.10 23.31
CA TYR A 166 12.87 9.65 22.12
C TYR A 166 12.65 10.64 21.00
N SER A 167 13.73 11.05 20.33
CA SER A 167 13.68 11.87 19.13
C SER A 167 13.90 10.98 17.92
N PHE A 168 12.94 10.90 16.99
CA PHE A 168 13.17 10.35 15.66
C PHE A 168 13.09 11.48 14.64
N PHE A 169 14.11 11.62 13.79
CA PHE A 169 14.14 12.66 12.75
C PHE A 169 13.89 14.08 13.29
N GLY A 170 14.32 14.37 14.53
CA GLY A 170 14.14 15.68 15.19
C GLY A 170 12.79 15.89 15.85
N ILE A 171 11.87 14.91 15.81
CA ILE A 171 10.56 14.95 16.47
C ILE A 171 10.64 14.19 17.79
N ASN A 172 10.30 14.87 18.90
CA ASN A 172 10.31 14.28 20.24
C ASN A 172 8.99 13.57 20.56
N PHE A 173 9.09 12.38 21.11
CA PHE A 173 7.99 11.58 21.62
C PHE A 173 8.19 11.34 23.13
N SER A 174 7.13 11.51 23.92
CA SER A 174 7.15 11.15 25.34
C SER A 174 6.98 9.65 25.51
N VAL A 175 7.64 9.08 26.51
CA VAL A 175 7.37 7.72 26.98
C VAL A 175 5.99 7.71 27.64
N PRO A 176 5.12 6.71 27.40
CA PRO A 176 3.90 6.51 28.18
C PRO A 176 4.18 6.34 29.68
#